data_AF-X1JMF0-F1
#
_entry.id   AF-X1JMF0-F1
#
_cell.length_a   1.000
_cell.length_b   1.000
_cell.length_c   1.000
_cell.angle_alpha   90.00
_cell.angle_beta   90.00
_cell.angle_gamma   90.00
#
_symmetry.space_group_name_H-M   'P 1'
#
loop_
_entity.id
_entity.type
_entity.pdbx_description
1 polymer ?
#
loop_
_entity_poly.entity_id
_entity_poly.type
_entity_poly.pdbx_seq_one_letter_code
_entity_poly.pdbx_strand_id
1 'polypeptide(L)'
;MIKIRVPATTANLGPGFDCLGLSLKLYLNLEIEEIEEGFVIEYQGEGVEKFSAKKKEDTLIWKSINLVLKRIHKDINKKGLKIKALNEIPITRGLGSSASAIIGG
;
A
#
# COMPACT_ATOMS: atom_id res chain seq x y z
N MET A 1 13.08 1.00 11.44
CA MET A 1 12.34 1.60 10.32
C MET A 1 12.58 0.78 9.06
N ILE A 2 11.51 0.40 8.36
CA ILE A 2 11.54 -0.32 7.07
C ILE A 2 11.10 0.65 5.98
N LYS A 3 11.75 0.63 4.82
CA LYS A 3 11.34 1.42 3.65
C LYS A 3 11.04 0.50 2.48
N ILE A 4 9.86 0.64 1.87
CA ILE A 4 9.39 -0.17 0.76
C ILE A 4 9.06 0.77 -0.40
N ARG A 5 9.51 0.44 -1.60
CA ARG A 5 9.19 1.16 -2.83
C ARG A 5 8.58 0.20 -3.82
N VAL A 6 7.31 0.42 -4.18
CA VAL A 6 6.55 -0.47 -5.07
C VAL A 6 6.23 0.26 -6.35
N PRO A 7 6.55 -0.28 -7.54
CA PRO A 7 6.21 0.37 -8.80
C PRO A 7 4.72 0.28 -9.09
N ALA A 8 4.23 1.25 -9.86
CA ALA A 8 2.99 1.15 -10.61
C ALA A 8 3.08 0.04 -11.65
N THR A 9 1.93 -0.43 -12.12
CA THR A 9 1.85 -1.43 -13.17
C THR A 9 0.77 -1.08 -14.19
N THR A 10 0.95 -1.53 -15.41
CA THR A 10 -0.13 -1.62 -16.41
C THR A 10 -0.28 -3.08 -16.83
N ALA A 11 -1.49 -3.48 -17.22
CA ALA A 11 -1.83 -4.85 -17.55
C ALA A 11 -2.29 -4.99 -19.01
N ASN A 12 -2.49 -6.23 -19.44
CA ASN A 12 -3.02 -6.66 -20.74
C ASN A 12 -2.11 -6.40 -21.94
N LEU A 13 -1.47 -5.22 -22.04
CA LEU A 13 -0.50 -4.87 -23.10
C LEU A 13 -0.98 -5.26 -24.52
N GLY A 14 -2.25 -4.97 -24.83
CA GLY A 14 -2.89 -5.41 -26.07
C GLY A 14 -3.54 -6.80 -25.93
N PRO A 15 -3.11 -7.83 -26.70
CA PRO A 15 -3.74 -9.15 -26.69
C PRO A 15 -3.42 -9.99 -25.44
N GLY A 16 -2.52 -9.54 -24.58
CA GLY A 16 -2.08 -10.27 -23.38
C GLY A 16 -3.03 -10.18 -22.19
N PHE A 17 -4.34 -10.22 -22.45
CA PHE A 17 -5.40 -10.10 -21.44
C PHE A 17 -5.18 -11.09 -20.29
N ASP A 18 -5.24 -10.60 -19.05
CA ASP A 18 -5.07 -11.37 -17.80
C ASP A 18 -3.75 -12.16 -17.66
N CYS A 19 -2.75 -11.86 -18.48
CA CYS A 19 -1.46 -12.57 -18.43
C CYS A 19 -0.26 -11.62 -18.45
N LEU A 20 -0.31 -10.55 -19.24
CA LEU A 20 0.80 -9.61 -19.37
C LEU A 20 0.66 -8.43 -18.40
N GLY A 21 1.78 -8.06 -17.77
CA GLY A 21 1.91 -6.87 -16.96
C GLY A 21 3.29 -6.24 -17.12
N LEU A 22 3.35 -4.92 -16.98
CA LEU A 22 4.60 -4.16 -17.05
C LEU A 22 4.69 -3.20 -15.85
N SER A 23 5.85 -3.20 -15.18
CA SER A 23 6.14 -2.20 -14.15
C SER A 23 6.55 -0.87 -14.76
N LEU A 24 6.12 0.23 -14.13
CA LEU A 24 6.37 1.59 -14.59
C LEU A 24 7.18 2.37 -13.54
N LYS A 25 7.88 3.43 -13.99
CA LYS A 25 8.69 4.31 -13.12
C LYS A 25 7.85 5.35 -12.36
N LEU A 26 6.73 4.91 -11.78
CA LEU A 26 5.86 5.64 -10.86
C LEU A 26 5.71 4.78 -9.62
N TYR A 27 5.68 5.37 -8.42
CA TYR A 27 5.91 4.58 -7.20
C TYR A 27 4.93 4.89 -6.07
N LEU A 28 4.67 3.86 -5.27
CA LEU A 28 4.22 3.97 -3.90
C LEU A 28 5.42 3.77 -2.98
N ASN A 29 5.72 4.75 -2.14
CA ASN A 29 6.77 4.67 -1.14
C ASN A 29 6.12 4.54 0.25
N LEU A 30 6.50 3.50 0.98
CA LEU A 30 6.05 3.26 2.35
C LEU A 30 7.23 3.32 3.31
N GLU A 31 7.12 4.13 4.35
CA GLU A 31 8.03 4.10 5.50
C GLU A 31 7.26 3.55 6.69
N ILE A 32 7.75 2.44 7.26
CA ILE A 32 7.08 1.71 8.33
C ILE A 32 7.97 1.75 9.58
N GLU A 33 7.38 2.25 10.66
CA GLU A 33 8.01 2.39 11.96
C GLU A 33 7.19 1.66 13.02
N GLU A 34 7.88 0.97 13.91
CA GLU A 34 7.26 0.39 15.10
C GLU A 34 7.08 1.50 16.13
N ILE A 35 5.90 1.54 16.76
CA ILE A 35 5.54 2.49 17.81
C ILE A 35 4.99 1.72 19.01
N GLU A 36 4.81 2.41 20.15
CA GLU A 36 4.37 1.75 21.39
C GLU A 36 2.99 1.10 21.23
N GLU A 37 2.03 1.80 20.64
CA GLU A 37 0.66 1.30 20.46
C GLU A 37 -0.03 1.90 19.22
N GLY A 38 -1.13 1.25 18.81
CA GLY A 38 -2.00 1.76 17.75
C GLY A 38 -1.55 1.45 16.33
N PHE A 39 -2.30 1.98 15.36
CA PHE A 39 -1.95 1.85 13.95
C PHE A 39 -2.34 3.11 13.20
N VAL A 40 -1.36 3.77 12.60
CA VAL A 40 -1.52 5.08 11.97
C VAL A 40 -0.97 5.00 10.55
N ILE A 41 -1.77 5.45 9.57
CA ILE A 41 -1.32 5.65 8.20
C ILE A 41 -1.44 7.13 7.85
N GLU A 42 -0.32 7.75 7.53
CA GLU A 42 -0.23 9.12 7.03
C GLU A 42 -0.09 9.07 5.51
N TYR A 43 -1.11 9.51 4.79
CA TYR A 43 -1.10 9.53 3.33
C TYR A 43 -0.54 10.84 2.79
N GLN A 44 0.25 10.75 1.71
CA GLN A 44 0.79 11.87 0.94
C GLN A 44 0.69 11.60 -0.57
N GLY A 45 0.64 12.65 -1.37
CA GLY A 45 0.56 12.56 -2.82
C GLY A 45 -0.86 12.28 -3.33
N GLU A 46 -0.98 11.32 -4.25
CA GLU A 46 -2.22 11.07 -4.97
C GLU A 46 -3.27 10.35 -4.11
N GLY A 47 -4.50 10.89 -4.14
CA GLY A 47 -5.65 10.32 -3.45
C GLY A 47 -5.70 10.58 -1.93
N VAL A 48 -4.86 11.47 -1.39
CA VAL A 48 -4.76 11.76 0.05
C VAL A 48 -6.11 12.04 0.69
N GLU A 49 -6.89 12.99 0.16
CA GLU A 49 -8.18 13.35 0.74
C GLU A 49 -9.12 12.15 0.83
N LYS A 50 -9.12 11.31 -0.22
CA LYS A 50 -9.94 10.11 -0.31
C LYS A 50 -9.51 9.03 0.69
N PHE A 51 -8.22 8.86 0.93
CA PHE A 51 -7.71 7.81 1.82
C PHE A 51 -7.70 8.23 3.28
N SER A 52 -7.36 9.48 3.57
CA SER A 52 -7.39 10.05 4.92
C SER A 52 -8.80 10.12 5.50
N ALA A 53 -9.83 10.21 4.66
CA ALA A 53 -11.23 10.15 5.09
C ALA A 53 -11.75 8.73 5.42
N LYS A 54 -10.99 7.68 5.10
CA LYS A 54 -11.40 6.29 5.35
C LYS A 54 -10.96 5.82 6.72
N LYS A 55 -11.72 4.87 7.29
CA LYS A 55 -11.22 4.05 8.40
C LYS A 55 -10.05 3.22 7.92
N LYS A 56 -9.03 3.03 8.76
CA LYS A 56 -7.83 2.25 8.40
C LYS A 56 -8.19 0.83 7.96
N GLU A 57 -9.21 0.23 8.57
CA GLU A 57 -9.77 -1.09 8.27
C GLU A 57 -10.22 -1.25 6.83
N ASP A 58 -10.57 -0.16 6.16
CA ASP A 58 -11.05 -0.13 4.79
C ASP A 58 -9.93 0.05 3.76
N THR A 59 -8.71 0.30 4.21
CA THR A 59 -7.55 0.56 3.34
C THR A 59 -6.83 -0.73 2.96
N LEU A 60 -6.32 -0.81 1.72
CA LEU A 60 -5.61 -2.00 1.24
C LEU A 60 -4.28 -2.22 1.97
N ILE A 61 -3.56 -1.14 2.30
CA ILE A 61 -2.29 -1.20 3.04
C ILE A 61 -2.49 -1.88 4.39
N TRP A 62 -3.48 -1.47 5.17
CA TRP A 62 -3.80 -2.11 6.46
C TRP A 62 -4.24 -3.55 6.31
N LYS A 63 -5.10 -3.85 5.32
CA LYS A 63 -5.57 -5.22 5.07
C LYS A 63 -4.40 -6.15 4.76
N SER A 64 -3.47 -5.75 3.88
CA SER A 64 -2.30 -6.56 3.55
C SER A 64 -1.35 -6.74 4.73
N ILE A 65 -1.00 -5.66 5.44
CA ILE A 65 -0.14 -5.75 6.63
C ILE A 65 -0.73 -6.68 7.67
N ASN A 66 -2.04 -6.57 7.94
CA ASN A 66 -2.71 -7.45 8.88
C ASN A 66 -2.68 -8.92 8.44
N LEU A 67 -2.78 -9.21 7.14
CA LEU A 67 -2.64 -10.57 6.64
C LEU A 67 -1.22 -11.10 6.90
N VAL A 68 -0.19 -10.29 6.63
CA VAL A 68 1.21 -10.66 6.88
C VAL A 68 1.44 -10.89 8.38
N LEU A 69 1.03 -9.96 9.24
CA LEU A 69 1.19 -10.06 10.69
C LEU A 69 0.50 -11.29 11.29
N LYS A 70 -0.73 -11.58 10.85
CA LYS A 70 -1.45 -12.81 11.22
C LYS A 70 -0.69 -14.06 10.77
N ARG A 71 -0.14 -14.06 9.56
CA ARG A 71 0.59 -15.19 8.99
C ARG A 71 1.87 -15.52 9.76
N ILE A 72 2.53 -14.50 10.30
CA ILE A 72 3.76 -14.65 11.10
C ILE A 72 3.50 -14.68 12.61
N HIS A 73 2.24 -14.81 13.04
CA HIS A 73 1.82 -14.84 14.45
C HIS A 73 2.31 -13.65 15.29
N LYS A 74 2.40 -12.45 14.68
CA LYS A 74 2.67 -11.20 15.40
C LYS A 74 1.37 -10.48 15.72
N ASP A 75 1.27 -10.02 16.96
CA ASP A 75 0.12 -9.28 17.46
C ASP A 75 0.43 -7.79 17.50
N ILE A 76 -0.27 -7.02 16.64
CA ILE A 76 -0.17 -5.56 16.58
C ILE A 76 -0.69 -4.88 17.86
N ASN A 77 -1.48 -5.58 18.68
CA ASN A 77 -1.95 -5.02 19.95
C ASN A 77 -0.82 -4.96 20.99
N LYS A 78 0.29 -5.66 20.76
CA LYS A 78 1.47 -5.60 21.65
C LYS A 78 2.42 -4.46 21.30
N LYS A 79 2.48 -4.08 20.02
CA LYS A 79 3.35 -3.04 19.46
C LYS A 79 2.66 -2.44 18.24
N GLY A 80 2.52 -1.11 18.22
CA GLY A 80 1.86 -0.41 17.13
C GLY A 80 2.73 -0.23 15.89
N LEU A 81 2.11 0.23 14.80
CA LEU A 81 2.83 0.64 13.59
C LEU A 81 2.40 2.03 13.11
N LYS A 82 3.39 2.84 12.73
CA LYS A 82 3.20 4.09 12.00
C LYS A 82 3.68 3.90 10.56
N ILE A 83 2.87 4.31 9.60
CA ILE A 83 3.16 4.19 8.18
C ILE A 83 3.03 5.55 7.51
N LYS A 84 4.07 6.01 6.84
CA LYS A 84 3.99 7.12 5.89
C LYS A 84 3.88 6.55 4.49
N ALA A 85 2.78 6.86 3.81
CA ALA A 85 2.48 6.37 2.46
C ALA A 85 2.48 7.53 1.47
N LEU A 86 3.58 7.68 0.73
CA LEU A 86 3.68 8.63 -0.38
C LEU A 86 3.31 7.92 -1.68
N ASN A 87 2.12 8.20 -2.20
CA ASN A 87 1.63 7.63 -3.45
C ASN A 87 1.83 8.62 -4.60
N GLU A 88 2.65 8.26 -5.59
CA GLU A 88 2.81 9.03 -6.82
C GLU A 88 2.00 8.42 -7.99
N ILE A 89 1.28 7.32 -7.74
CA ILE A 89 0.57 6.55 -8.77
C ILE A 89 -0.86 7.07 -8.92
N PRO A 90 -1.27 7.58 -10.10
CA PRO A 90 -2.64 8.00 -10.38
C PRO A 90 -3.66 6.91 -10.04
N ILE A 91 -4.62 7.24 -9.18
CA ILE A 91 -5.67 6.30 -8.78
C ILE A 91 -6.75 6.24 -9.86
N THR A 92 -7.39 5.07 -10.01
CA THR A 92 -8.48 4.84 -10.98
C THR A 92 -8.13 5.19 -12.44
N ARG A 93 -6.85 5.00 -12.83
CA ARG A 93 -6.35 5.24 -14.20
C ARG A 93 -5.70 4.01 -14.86
N GLY A 94 -5.96 2.80 -14.34
CA GLY A 94 -5.38 1.57 -14.89
C GLY A 94 -3.86 1.42 -14.65
N LEU A 95 -3.31 2.18 -13.69
CA LEU A 95 -1.88 2.16 -13.33
C LEU A 95 -1.55 1.33 -12.08
N GLY A 96 -2.41 0.38 -11.74
CA GLY A 96 -2.08 -0.62 -10.72
C GLY A 96 -1.90 -0.10 -9.29
N SER A 97 -2.31 1.13 -8.96
CA SER A 97 -2.13 1.71 -7.60
C SER A 97 -2.66 0.80 -6.47
N SER A 98 -3.82 0.17 -6.66
CA SER A 98 -4.36 -0.81 -5.70
C SER A 98 -3.46 -2.03 -5.54
N ALA A 99 -2.89 -2.54 -6.63
CA ALA A 99 -1.96 -3.68 -6.60
C ALA A 99 -0.66 -3.30 -5.89
N SER A 100 -0.13 -2.11 -6.15
CA SER A 100 1.06 -1.59 -5.44
C SER A 100 0.81 -1.46 -3.94
N ALA A 101 -0.38 -0.99 -3.52
CA ALA A 101 -0.77 -0.94 -2.11
C ALA A 101 -0.88 -2.33 -1.47
N ILE A 102 -1.33 -3.34 -2.22
CA ILE A 102 -1.45 -4.72 -1.71
C ILE A 102 -0.08 -5.37 -1.52
N ILE A 103 0.87 -5.13 -2.44
CA ILE A 103 2.24 -5.69 -2.37
C ILE A 103 3.11 -4.96 -1.34
N GLY A 104 2.88 -3.65 -1.16
CA GLY A 104 3.67 -2.84 -0.23
C GLY A 104 3.29 -3.04 1.23
N GLY A 105 2.01 -3.29 1.52
CA GLY A 105 1.54 -3.67 2.86
C GLY A 105 1.74 -5.15 3.11
#